data_AF-A0A535S4V5-F1
#
_entry.id   AF-A0A535S4V5-F1
#
_cell.length_a   1.000
_cell.length_b   1.000
_cell.length_c   1.000
_cell.angle_alpha   90.00
_cell.angle_beta   90.00
_cell.angle_gamma   90.00
#
_symmetry.space_group_name_H-M   'P 1'
#
loop_
_entity.id
_entity.type
_entity.pdbx_description
1 polymer ?
#
loop_
_entity_poly.entity_id
_entity_poly.type
_entity_poly.pdbx_seq_one_letter_code
_entity_poly.pdbx_strand_id
1 'polypeptide(L)' 'VVEGRTGIFVPQGDPEAMRDAIRYLWAHPEVAARMGQEGRRRVEARHTIDQFAETVRGVVEGVIAQPRLAVS' A
#
# COMPACT_ATOMS: atom_id res chain seq x y z
N VAL A 1 -3.96 1.51 1.37
CA VAL A 1 -5.31 0.91 1.22
C VAL A 1 -6.20 1.93 0.52
N VAL A 2 -7.19 1.49 -0.27
CA VAL A 2 -8.26 2.33 -0.81
C VAL A 2 -9.56 1.94 -0.09
N GLU A 3 -10.15 2.89 0.63
CA GLU A 3 -11.34 2.68 1.47
C GLU A 3 -12.49 2.04 0.66
N GLY A 4 -13.15 1.03 1.24
CA GLY A 4 -14.27 0.31 0.62
C GLY A 4 -13.90 -0.56 -0.61
N ARG A 5 -12.69 -0.42 -1.16
CA ARG A 5 -12.25 -1.13 -2.37
C ARG A 5 -11.21 -2.21 -2.10
N THR A 6 -10.16 -1.91 -1.34
CA THR A 6 -9.09 -2.87 -1.03
C THR A 6 -8.95 -3.14 0.47
N GLY A 7 -9.93 -2.70 1.27
CA GLY A 7 -9.94 -2.80 2.72
C GLY A 7 -10.85 -1.75 3.34
N ILE A 8 -10.91 -1.77 4.67
CA ILE A 8 -11.68 -0.84 5.51
C ILE A 8 -10.69 -0.20 6.49
N PHE A 9 -10.68 1.13 6.57
CA PHE A 9 -9.94 1.86 7.58
C PHE A 9 -10.68 1.83 8.90
N VAL A 10 -9.92 1.56 9.97
CA VAL A 10 -10.40 1.58 11.34
C VAL A 10 -9.58 2.63 12.11
N PRO A 11 -10.22 3.52 12.91
CA PRO A 11 -9.50 4.45 13.76
C PRO A 11 -8.53 3.75 14.70
N GLN A 12 -7.36 4.36 14.93
CA GLN A 12 -6.38 3.80 15.87
C GLN A 12 -6.93 3.83 17.30
N GLY A 13 -6.74 2.74 18.04
CA GLY A 13 -7.18 2.63 19.42
C GLY A 13 -8.69 2.39 19.61
N ASP A 14 -9.44 2.14 18.52
CA ASP A 14 -10.88 1.86 18.58
C ASP A 14 -11.17 0.37 18.36
N PRO A 15 -11.34 -0.42 19.44
CA PRO A 15 -11.65 -1.84 19.33
C PRO A 15 -13.07 -2.12 18.86
N GLU A 16 -14.02 -1.19 19.07
CA GLU A 16 -15.41 -1.37 18.66
C GLU A 16 -15.54 -1.21 17.15
N ALA A 17 -14.91 -0.18 16.57
CA ALA A 17 -14.83 -0.01 15.13
C ALA A 17 -14.13 -1.20 14.45
N MET A 18 -13.07 -1.75 15.07
CA MET A 18 -12.40 -2.96 14.57
C MET A 18 -13.35 -4.16 14.56
N ARG A 19 -14.05 -4.40 15.67
CA ARG A 19 -15.05 -5.47 15.79
C ARG A 19 -16.11 -5.35 14.70
N ASP A 20 -16.63 -4.15 14.49
CA ASP A 20 -17.72 -3.92 13.55
C ASP A 20 -17.26 -4.12 12.09
N ALA A 21 -16.04 -3.70 11.73
CA ALA A 21 -15.44 -3.99 10.43
C ALA A 21 -15.27 -5.51 10.19
N ILE A 22 -14.80 -6.25 11.20
CA ILE A 22 -14.65 -7.71 11.11
C ILE A 22 -16.02 -8.38 10.94
N ARG A 23 -17.03 -7.99 11.76
CA ARG A 23 -18.38 -8.55 11.66
C ARG A 23 -19.02 -8.26 10.31
N TYR A 24 -18.83 -7.07 9.76
CA TYR A 24 -19.31 -6.71 8.44
C TYR A 24 -18.72 -7.62 7.36
N LEU A 25 -17.39 -7.80 7.33
CA LEU A 25 -16.74 -8.65 6.34
C LEU A 25 -17.11 -10.13 6.51
N TRP A 26 -17.29 -10.60 7.74
CA TRP A 26 -17.75 -11.95 8.03
C TRP A 26 -19.17 -12.21 7.51
N ALA A 27 -20.06 -11.23 7.63
CA ALA A 27 -21.43 -11.31 7.13
C ALA A 27 -21.56 -11.14 5.61
N HIS A 28 -20.54 -10.57 4.94
CA HIS A 28 -20.53 -10.26 3.50
C HIS A 28 -19.30 -10.87 2.81
N PRO A 29 -19.22 -12.21 2.67
CA PRO A 29 -18.04 -12.89 2.14
C PRO A 29 -17.70 -12.49 0.69
N GLU A 30 -18.69 -12.10 -0.12
CA GLU A 30 -18.50 -11.58 -1.46
C GLU A 30 -17.77 -10.23 -1.47
N VAL A 31 -18.07 -9.36 -0.51
CA VAL A 31 -17.37 -8.09 -0.31
C VAL A 31 -15.93 -8.36 0.12
N ALA A 32 -15.72 -9.28 1.07
CA ALA A 32 -14.40 -9.68 1.52
C ALA A 32 -13.55 -10.25 0.37
N ALA A 33 -14.11 -11.16 -0.43
CA ALA A 33 -13.43 -11.75 -1.59
C ALA A 33 -13.06 -10.70 -2.63
N ARG A 34 -13.99 -9.80 -2.98
CA ARG A 34 -13.74 -8.71 -3.91
C ARG A 34 -12.63 -7.78 -3.41
N MET A 35 -12.68 -7.35 -2.15
CA MET A 35 -11.67 -6.49 -1.57
C MET A 35 -10.29 -7.14 -1.55
N GLY A 36 -10.22 -8.44 -1.21
CA GLY A 36 -8.97 -9.21 -1.22
C GLY A 36 -8.36 -9.32 -2.61
N GLN A 37 -9.16 -9.59 -3.65
CA GLN A 37 -8.69 -9.64 -5.04
C GLN A 37 -8.18 -8.29 -5.52
N GLU A 38 -8.92 -7.20 -5.26
CA GLU A 38 -8.51 -5.85 -5.62
C GLU A 38 -7.24 -5.41 -4.86
N GLY A 39 -7.13 -5.80 -3.59
CA GLY A 39 -5.93 -5.59 -2.78
C GLY A 39 -4.71 -6.30 -3.37
N ARG A 40 -4.85 -7.58 -3.74
CA ARG A 40 -3.78 -8.36 -4.38
C ARG A 40 -3.32 -7.72 -5.69
N ARG A 41 -4.26 -7.44 -6.60
CA ARG A 41 -3.96 -6.79 -7.89
C ARG A 41 -3.19 -5.48 -7.70
N ARG A 42 -3.55 -4.70 -6.67
CA ARG A 42 -2.86 -3.43 -6.38
C ARG A 42 -1.42 -3.64 -5.94
N VAL A 43 -1.16 -4.60 -5.04
CA VAL A 43 0.19 -4.92 -4.56
C VAL A 43 1.06 -5.42 -5.70
N GLU A 44 0.56 -6.37 -6.49
CA GLU A 44 1.27 -6.93 -7.64
C GLU A 44 1.59 -5.87 -8.69
N ALA A 45 0.72 -4.88 -8.89
CA ALA A 45 0.93 -3.84 -9.89
C ALA A 45 1.90 -2.72 -9.45
N ARG A 46 2.03 -2.44 -8.14
CA ARG A 46 2.65 -1.19 -7.65
C ARG A 46 3.64 -1.32 -6.50
N HIS A 47 3.71 -2.49 -5.88
CA HIS A 47 4.46 -2.68 -4.64
C HIS A 47 5.33 -3.95 -4.70
N THR A 48 5.87 -4.26 -5.87
CA THR A 48 6.83 -5.37 -6.02
C THR A 48 8.22 -4.96 -5.56
N ILE A 49 9.03 -5.95 -5.16
CA ILE A 49 10.41 -5.70 -4.77
C ILE A 49 11.25 -5.18 -5.95
N ASP A 50 10.96 -5.64 -7.17
CA ASP A 50 11.65 -5.19 -8.37
C ASP A 50 11.39 -3.71 -8.66
N GLN A 51 10.14 -3.27 -8.55
CA GLN A 51 9.78 -1.86 -8.71
C GLN A 51 10.41 -0.99 -7.62
N PHE A 52 10.48 -1.49 -6.38
CA PHE A 52 11.19 -0.82 -5.30
C PHE A 52 12.69 -0.69 -5.61
N ALA A 53 13.35 -1.77 -6.01
CA ALA A 53 14.77 -1.79 -6.32
C ALA A 53 15.10 -0.82 -7.47
N GLU A 54 14.26 -0.79 -8.51
CA GLU A 54 14.43 0.13 -9.64
C GLU A 54 14.24 1.59 -9.24
N THR A 55 13.25 1.87 -8.38
CA THR A 55 13.05 3.22 -7.82
C THR A 55 14.28 3.67 -7.04
N VAL A 56 14.82 2.82 -6.17
CA VAL A 56 16.02 3.13 -5.38
C VAL A 56 17.24 3.31 -6.28
N ARG A 57 17.43 2.44 -7.28
CA ARG A 57 18.49 2.57 -8.28
C ARG A 57 18.46 3.95 -8.94
N GLY A 58 17.30 4.35 -9.48
CA GLY A 58 17.16 5.63 -10.17
C GLY A 58 17.51 6.83 -9.29
N VAL A 59 17.16 6.78 -8.00
CA VAL A 59 17.56 7.82 -7.03
C VAL A 59 19.08 7.83 -6.82
N VAL A 60 19.70 6.67 -6.62
CA VAL A 60 21.15 6.56 -6.42
C VAL A 60 21.92 7.05 -7.64
N GLU A 61 21.54 6.60 -8.83
CA GLU A 61 22.15 7.03 -10.09
C GLU A 61 21.98 8.54 -10.32
N GLY A 62 20.80 9.08 -10.01
CA GLY A 62 20.53 10.52 -10.11
C GLY A 62 21.36 11.38 -9.15
N VAL A 63 21.72 10.86 -7.97
CA VAL A 63 22.61 11.54 -7.03
C VAL A 63 24.07 11.45 -7.48
N ILE A 64 24.51 10.28 -7.97
CA ILE A 64 25.88 10.08 -8.46
C ILE A 64 26.16 10.94 -9.71
N ALA A 65 25.16 11.12 -10.58
CA ALA A 65 25.29 11.90 -11.81
C ALA A 65 25.37 13.43 -11.60
N GLN A 66 25.08 13.93 -10.38
CA GLN A 66 25.21 15.35 -10.09
C GLN A 66 26.66 15.70 -9.77
N PRO A 67 27.31 16.61 -10.53
CA PRO A 67 28.63 17.10 -10.18
C PRO A 67 28.55 17.75 -8.80
N ARG A 68 29.48 17.41 -7.90
CA ARG A 68 29.63 18.09 -6.61
C ARG A 68 29.63 19.60 -6.86
N LEU A 69 28.60 20.29 -6.39
CA LEU A 69 28.61 21.76 -6.28
C LEU A 69 29.87 22.10 -5.48
N ALA A 70 30.84 22.72 -6.15
CA ALA A 70 32.04 23.22 -5.51
C ALA A 70 31.58 24.21 -4.43
N VAL A 71 31.67 23.77 -3.17
CA VAL A 71 31.51 24.65 -2.03
C VAL A 71 32.73 25.57 -2.05
N SER A 72 32.50 26.85 -2.37
CA SER A 72 33.47 27.93 -2.26
C SER A 72 33.68 28.34 -0.82
#